data_AF-A0AAF0R402-F1
#
_entry.id   AF-A0AAF0R402-F1
#
_cell.length_a   1.000
_cell.length_b   1.000
_cell.length_c   1.000
_cell.angle_alpha   90.00
_cell.angle_beta   90.00
_cell.angle_gamma   90.00
#
_symmetry.space_group_name_H-M   'P 1'
#
loop_
_entity.id
_entity.type
_entity.pdbx_description
1 polymer ?
#
loop_
_entity_poly.entity_id
_entity_poly.type
_entity_poly.pdbx_seq_one_letter_code
_entity_poly.pdbx_strand_id
1 'polypeptide(L)'
;MAVPLNLEEGQSSTRPPRFNSQFYSCWKIRMHDYLIVEDSELWDIVLDGPHIPTMDVKEGEIIRVVPKTRQSIMRLTGRRSRRTTRLKNCWSCTIGAEEYNRISSCESTKDIRNCLKTAHEGTEQVKESKVHMLTTQYKNFLMK
;
A
#
# COMPACT_ATOMS: atom_id res chain seq x y z
N MET A 1 -28.39 10.59 -22.26
CA MET A 1 -28.54 10.57 -20.79
C MET A 1 -27.14 10.39 -20.21
N ALA A 2 -26.57 11.41 -19.58
CA ALA A 2 -25.28 11.26 -18.89
C ALA A 2 -25.52 10.40 -17.64
N VAL A 3 -24.71 9.35 -17.46
CA VAL A 3 -24.70 8.55 -16.23
C VAL A 3 -24.39 9.51 -15.08
N PRO A 4 -25.20 9.55 -14.00
CA PRO A 4 -24.89 10.38 -12.85
C PRO A 4 -23.48 10.01 -12.35
N LEU A 5 -22.63 11.02 -12.14
CA LEU A 5 -21.40 10.84 -11.38
C LEU A 5 -21.82 10.28 -10.01
N ASN A 6 -21.53 9.00 -9.75
CA ASN A 6 -21.80 8.33 -8.49
C ASN A 6 -21.10 9.07 -7.34
N LEU A 7 -21.79 10.07 -6.80
CA LEU A 7 -21.53 10.67 -5.52
C LEU A 7 -22.23 9.76 -4.50
N GLU A 8 -21.47 8.99 -3.70
CA GLU A 8 -21.72 8.80 -2.26
C GLU A 8 -20.96 7.67 -1.54
N GLU A 9 -20.14 6.82 -2.19
CA GLU A 9 -19.28 5.89 -1.44
C GLU A 9 -17.83 6.41 -1.32
N GLY A 10 -17.38 6.66 -0.09
CA GLY A 10 -15.98 7.03 0.21
C GLY A 10 -15.74 8.42 0.82
N GLN A 11 -16.77 9.09 1.34
CA GLN A 11 -16.69 10.35 2.11
C GLN A 11 -16.86 10.15 3.63
N SER A 12 -16.99 8.90 4.08
CA SER A 12 -17.12 8.59 5.50
C SER A 12 -15.78 8.75 6.21
N SER A 13 -15.76 9.42 7.36
CA SER A 13 -14.60 9.50 8.24
C SER A 13 -14.39 8.23 9.08
N THR A 14 -15.38 7.32 9.10
CA THR A 14 -15.40 6.13 9.96
C THR A 14 -15.38 4.82 9.19
N ARG A 15 -15.52 4.87 7.87
CA ARG A 15 -15.49 3.69 7.00
C ARG A 15 -14.35 3.83 6.01
N PRO A 16 -13.68 2.72 5.68
CA PRO A 16 -12.57 2.79 4.75
C PRO A 16 -13.08 3.10 3.33
N PRO A 17 -12.32 3.86 2.53
CA PRO A 17 -12.77 4.32 1.22
C PRO A 17 -12.90 3.15 0.24
N ARG A 18 -14.05 3.06 -0.43
CA ARG A 18 -14.28 2.03 -1.46
C ARG A 18 -13.47 2.35 -2.72
N PHE A 19 -12.87 1.32 -3.33
CA PHE A 19 -12.16 1.41 -4.59
C PHE A 19 -12.98 0.78 -5.72
N ASN A 20 -13.22 1.55 -6.77
CA ASN A 20 -13.99 1.16 -7.96
C ASN A 20 -13.15 1.28 -9.23
N SER A 21 -11.85 0.97 -9.15
CA SER A 21 -10.92 1.03 -10.29
C SER A 21 -10.63 2.43 -10.83
N GLN A 22 -11.36 3.46 -10.41
CA GLN A 22 -11.20 4.84 -10.86
C GLN A 22 -10.49 5.69 -9.81
N PHE A 23 -9.84 6.76 -10.27
CA PHE A 23 -9.18 7.76 -9.40
C PHE A 23 -8.24 7.14 -8.35
N TYR A 24 -7.45 6.12 -8.74
CA TYR A 24 -6.54 5.40 -7.85
C TYR A 24 -5.67 6.32 -6.98
N SER A 25 -5.13 7.40 -7.55
CA SER A 25 -4.32 8.37 -6.80
C SER A 25 -5.09 9.02 -5.64
N CYS A 26 -6.36 9.38 -5.85
CA CYS A 26 -7.22 9.95 -4.81
C CYS A 26 -7.58 8.90 -3.75
N TRP A 27 -7.98 7.71 -4.20
CA TRP A 27 -8.30 6.59 -3.32
C TRP A 27 -7.13 6.19 -2.43
N LYS A 28 -5.91 6.12 -3.00
CA LYS A 28 -4.67 5.78 -2.28
C LYS A 28 -4.36 6.76 -1.16
N ILE A 29 -4.53 8.06 -1.38
CA ILE A 29 -4.33 9.09 -0.35
C ILE A 29 -5.37 8.92 0.76
N ARG A 30 -6.65 8.75 0.41
CA ARG A 30 -7.72 8.54 1.42
C ARG A 30 -7.52 7.26 2.23
N MET A 31 -7.08 6.19 1.59
CA MET A 31 -6.80 4.91 2.26
C MET A 31 -5.63 5.06 3.23
N HIS A 32 -4.57 5.77 2.83
CA HIS A 32 -3.47 6.12 3.73
C HIS A 32 -3.98 6.86 4.97
N ASP A 33 -4.73 7.96 4.77
CA ASP A 33 -5.20 8.80 5.86
C ASP A 33 -6.13 8.04 6.82
N TYR A 34 -7.03 7.22 6.27
CA TYR A 34 -7.89 6.34 7.06
C TYR A 34 -7.07 5.38 7.94
N LEU A 35 -6.06 4.70 7.37
CA LEU A 35 -5.26 3.73 8.11
C LEU A 35 -4.43 4.38 9.22
N ILE A 36 -3.86 5.57 8.97
CA ILE A 36 -3.08 6.30 9.96
C ILE A 36 -3.94 6.73 11.15
N VAL A 37 -5.18 7.17 10.90
CA VAL A 37 -6.13 7.55 11.96
C VAL A 37 -6.56 6.34 12.78
N GLU A 38 -6.75 5.18 12.16
CA GLU A 38 -7.18 3.95 12.83
C GLU A 38 -6.07 3.35 13.73
N ASP A 39 -4.87 3.17 13.20
CA ASP A 39 -3.67 2.74 13.94
C ASP A 39 -2.44 3.08 13.09
N SER A 40 -1.57 3.96 13.61
CA SER A 40 -0.41 4.47 12.89
C SER A 40 0.54 3.38 12.36
N GLU A 41 0.59 2.21 13.01
CA GLU A 41 1.44 1.08 12.57
C GLU A 41 0.84 0.30 11.39
N LEU A 42 -0.42 0.54 11.00
CA LEU A 42 -1.05 -0.17 9.88
C LEU A 42 -0.39 0.18 8.55
N TRP A 43 -0.03 1.44 8.34
CA TRP A 43 0.66 1.84 7.12
C TRP A 43 2.06 1.21 7.00
N ASP A 44 2.78 1.09 8.12
CA ASP A 44 4.08 0.41 8.14
C ASP A 44 3.93 -1.06 7.74
N ILE A 45 2.87 -1.74 8.18
CA ILE A 45 2.58 -3.13 7.77
C ILE A 45 2.28 -3.21 6.27
N VAL A 46 1.57 -2.22 5.71
CA VAL A 46 1.27 -2.13 4.28
C VAL A 46 2.56 -1.95 3.46
N LEU A 47 3.53 -1.19 3.97
CA LEU A 47 4.80 -0.93 3.28
C LEU A 47 5.79 -2.10 3.43
N ASP A 48 6.01 -2.56 4.65
CA ASP A 48 7.06 -3.52 4.96
C ASP A 48 6.62 -4.95 4.63
N GLY A 49 5.34 -5.24 4.81
CA GLY A 49 4.78 -6.57 4.75
C GLY A 49 4.95 -7.34 6.08
N PRO A 50 4.87 -8.68 6.05
CA PRO A 50 5.11 -9.51 7.23
C PRO A 50 6.53 -9.25 7.77
N HIS A 51 6.62 -8.85 9.04
CA HIS A 51 7.88 -8.45 9.66
C HIS A 51 8.42 -9.55 10.57
N ILE A 52 9.74 -9.76 10.51
CA ILE A 52 10.50 -10.59 11.45
C ILE A 52 11.02 -9.66 12.55
N PRO A 53 10.58 -9.80 13.83
CA PRO A 53 10.99 -8.88 14.88
C PRO A 53 12.49 -8.91 15.14
N THR A 54 13.19 -7.83 14.82
CA THR A 54 14.59 -7.58 15.20
C THR A 54 14.65 -6.53 16.31
N MET A 55 15.76 -6.50 17.06
CA MET A 55 16.03 -5.45 18.03
C MET A 55 17.50 -5.10 18.02
N ASP A 56 17.78 -3.81 18.09
CA ASP A 56 19.13 -3.28 18.23
C ASP A 56 19.48 -3.18 19.71
N VAL A 57 20.43 -4.00 20.15
CA VAL A 57 21.02 -3.88 21.49
C VAL A 57 22.27 -3.02 21.36
N LYS A 58 22.30 -1.88 22.06
CA LYS A 58 23.51 -1.06 22.20
C LYS A 58 24.39 -1.65 23.29
N GLU A 59 25.52 -2.23 22.91
CA GLU A 59 26.56 -2.69 23.82
C GLU A 59 27.82 -1.85 23.50
N GLY A 60 27.92 -0.66 24.10
CA GLY A 60 28.93 0.34 23.75
C GLY A 60 28.62 1.10 22.44
N GLU A 61 29.64 1.37 21.62
CA GLU A 61 29.50 1.98 20.27
C GLU A 61 29.02 1.00 19.19
N ILE A 62 28.93 -0.30 19.51
CA ILE A 62 28.54 -1.34 18.55
C ILE A 62 27.04 -1.61 18.67
N ILE A 63 26.32 -1.40 17.57
CA ILE A 63 24.92 -1.80 17.43
C ILE A 63 24.90 -3.28 17.02
N ARG A 64 24.41 -4.16 17.90
CA ARG A 64 24.19 -5.58 17.61
C ARG A 64 22.71 -5.87 17.41
N VAL A 65 22.37 -6.47 16.27
CA VAL A 65 21.01 -6.98 16.03
C VAL A 65 20.88 -8.32 16.75
N VAL A 66 20.11 -8.37 17.85
CA VAL A 66 19.91 -9.58 18.65
C VAL A 66 18.42 -9.97 18.65
N PRO A 67 18.07 -11.26 18.54
CA PRO A 67 16.68 -11.70 18.69
C PRO A 67 16.13 -11.35 20.09
N LYS A 68 14.95 -10.70 20.16
CA LYS A 68 14.28 -10.37 21.44
C LYS A 68 14.04 -11.62 22.30
N THR A 69 13.80 -11.46 23.60
CA THR A 69 13.35 -12.56 24.46
C THR A 69 12.10 -13.25 23.88
N ARG A 70 12.03 -14.58 23.95
CA ARG A 70 10.95 -15.42 23.36
C ARG A 70 9.53 -14.89 23.64
N GLN A 71 9.26 -14.45 24.87
CA GLN A 71 7.95 -13.91 25.27
C GLN A 71 7.64 -12.55 24.61
N SER A 72 8.64 -11.68 24.46
CA SER A 72 8.52 -10.40 23.76
C SER A 72 8.31 -10.60 22.26
N ILE A 73 9.02 -11.56 21.65
CA ILE A 73 8.79 -11.96 20.25
C ILE A 73 7.33 -12.39 20.08
N MET A 74 6.87 -13.35 20.88
CA MET A 74 5.52 -13.90 20.78
C MET A 74 4.42 -12.83 20.94
N ARG A 75 4.61 -11.88 21.85
CA ARG A 75 3.67 -10.77 22.04
C ARG A 75 3.65 -9.80 20.86
N LEU A 76 4.81 -9.46 20.31
CA LEU A 76 4.94 -8.56 19.15
C LEU A 76 4.42 -9.20 17.87
N THR A 77 4.76 -10.47 17.63
CA THR A 77 4.21 -11.24 16.50
C THR A 77 2.70 -11.38 16.63
N GLY A 78 2.18 -11.62 17.83
CA GLY A 78 0.74 -11.66 18.10
C GLY A 78 0.03 -10.33 17.81
N ARG A 79 0.55 -9.20 18.30
CA ARG A 79 -0.02 -7.86 18.03
C ARG A 79 0.03 -7.52 16.54
N ARG A 80 1.16 -7.75 15.88
CA ARG A 80 1.31 -7.47 14.44
C ARG A 80 0.44 -8.38 13.59
N SER A 81 0.33 -9.67 13.93
CA SER A 81 -0.57 -10.61 13.25
C SER A 81 -2.03 -10.15 13.31
N ARG A 82 -2.50 -9.70 14.47
CA ARG A 82 -3.86 -9.13 14.60
C ARG A 82 -4.07 -7.92 13.68
N ARG A 83 -3.09 -7.01 13.61
CA ARG A 83 -3.14 -5.87 12.70
C ARG A 83 -3.13 -6.28 11.23
N THR A 84 -2.30 -7.25 10.84
CA THR A 84 -2.28 -7.80 9.48
C THR A 84 -3.64 -8.40 9.10
N THR A 85 -4.26 -9.17 9.99
CA THR A 85 -5.61 -9.72 9.75
C THR A 85 -6.65 -8.61 9.60
N ARG A 86 -6.61 -7.57 10.45
CA ARG A 86 -7.49 -6.41 10.33
C ARG A 86 -7.30 -5.67 9.01
N LEU A 87 -6.05 -5.48 8.58
CA LEU A 87 -5.73 -4.90 7.28
C LEU A 87 -6.34 -5.74 6.17
N LYS A 88 -6.05 -7.04 6.12
CA LYS A 88 -6.62 -7.93 5.09
C LYS A 88 -8.14 -7.79 5.00
N ASN A 89 -8.83 -7.76 6.13
CA ASN A 89 -10.27 -7.52 6.16
C ASN A 89 -10.67 -6.14 5.59
N CYS A 90 -9.99 -5.06 6.03
CA CYS A 90 -10.20 -3.70 5.50
C CYS A 90 -10.01 -3.65 3.97
N TRP A 91 -8.95 -4.26 3.46
CA TRP A 91 -8.66 -4.36 2.03
C TRP A 91 -9.75 -5.15 1.28
N SER A 92 -10.20 -6.28 1.82
CA SER A 92 -11.31 -7.05 1.23
C SER A 92 -12.63 -6.28 1.18
N CYS A 93 -12.93 -5.46 2.20
CA CYS A 93 -14.15 -4.65 2.23
C CYS A 93 -14.08 -3.41 1.32
N THR A 94 -12.88 -2.90 1.06
CA THR A 94 -12.69 -1.65 0.30
C THR A 94 -12.56 -1.89 -1.18
N ILE A 95 -11.99 -3.03 -1.56
CA ILE A 95 -11.80 -3.39 -2.96
C ILE A 95 -13.14 -3.83 -3.56
N GLY A 96 -13.59 -3.08 -4.58
CA GLY A 96 -14.75 -3.46 -5.38
C GLY A 96 -14.52 -4.74 -6.17
N ALA A 97 -15.61 -5.38 -6.60
CA ALA A 97 -15.58 -6.65 -7.33
C ALA A 97 -14.70 -6.59 -8.61
N GLU A 98 -14.63 -5.43 -9.26
CA GLU A 98 -13.81 -5.20 -10.46
C GLU A 98 -12.31 -5.45 -10.22
N GLU A 99 -11.80 -5.09 -9.04
CA GLU A 99 -10.39 -5.16 -8.71
C GLU A 99 -10.06 -6.42 -7.89
N TYR A 100 -11.08 -7.10 -7.34
CA TYR A 100 -10.90 -8.28 -6.50
C TYR A 100 -10.16 -9.41 -7.21
N ASN A 101 -10.47 -9.66 -8.49
CA ASN A 101 -9.79 -10.71 -9.25
C ASN A 101 -8.27 -10.45 -9.36
N ARG A 102 -7.86 -9.19 -9.44
CA ARG A 102 -6.44 -8.81 -9.58
C ARG A 102 -5.64 -9.08 -8.31
N ILE A 103 -6.28 -8.87 -7.15
CA ILE A 103 -5.62 -9.03 -5.85
C ILE A 103 -5.90 -10.39 -5.20
N SER A 104 -6.71 -11.25 -5.83
CA SER A 104 -7.12 -12.54 -5.29
C SER A 104 -5.96 -13.50 -5.00
N SER A 105 -4.85 -13.38 -5.73
CA SER A 105 -3.63 -14.17 -5.53
C SER A 105 -2.62 -13.54 -4.56
N CYS A 106 -2.90 -12.34 -4.02
CA CYS A 106 -1.98 -11.64 -3.14
C CYS A 106 -2.04 -12.21 -1.71
N GLU A 107 -0.88 -12.61 -1.17
CA GLU A 107 -0.80 -13.25 0.15
C GLU A 107 -0.62 -12.24 1.30
N SER A 108 -0.03 -11.07 1.01
CA SER A 108 0.19 -10.01 1.97
C SER A 108 -0.43 -8.69 1.54
N THR A 109 -0.67 -7.81 2.52
CA THR A 109 -1.15 -6.45 2.26
C THR A 109 -0.19 -5.63 1.39
N LYS A 110 1.12 -5.93 1.49
CA LYS A 110 2.15 -5.36 0.61
C LYS A 110 1.96 -5.79 -0.83
N ASP A 111 1.66 -7.07 -1.05
CA ASP A 111 1.40 -7.60 -2.40
C ASP A 111 0.15 -6.98 -3.00
N ILE A 112 -0.93 -6.86 -2.21
CA ILE A 112 -2.17 -6.17 -2.62
C ILE A 112 -1.85 -4.74 -3.06
N ARG A 113 -1.13 -3.97 -2.23
CA ARG A 113 -0.71 -2.59 -2.57
C ARG A 113 0.12 -2.54 -3.84
N ASN A 114 1.11 -3.42 -3.99
CA ASN A 114 2.00 -3.43 -5.15
C ASN A 114 1.26 -3.83 -6.44
N CYS A 115 0.34 -4.79 -6.35
CA CYS A 115 -0.50 -5.20 -7.47
C CYS A 115 -1.35 -4.01 -7.95
N LEU A 116 -2.04 -3.33 -7.03
CA LEU A 116 -2.84 -2.15 -7.37
C LEU A 116 -2.00 -0.99 -7.88
N LYS A 117 -0.83 -0.72 -7.28
CA LYS A 117 0.10 0.32 -7.76
C LYS A 117 0.50 0.01 -9.21
N THR A 118 0.89 -1.23 -9.49
CA THR A 118 1.34 -1.64 -10.83
C THR A 118 0.19 -1.58 -11.84
N ALA A 119 -1.01 -2.00 -11.47
CA ALA A 119 -2.18 -2.00 -12.34
C ALA A 119 -2.63 -0.58 -12.74
N HIS A 120 -2.54 0.39 -11.82
CA HIS A 120 -3.10 1.73 -12.01
C HIS A 120 -2.08 2.82 -12.31
N GLU A 121 -0.85 2.72 -11.78
CA GLU A 121 0.23 3.68 -12.06
C GLU A 121 1.19 3.16 -13.14
N GLY A 122 1.13 1.87 -13.48
CA GLY A 122 2.12 1.20 -14.33
C GLY A 122 3.42 0.85 -13.59
N THR A 123 4.31 0.15 -14.27
CA THR A 123 5.66 -0.14 -13.75
C THR A 123 6.58 1.06 -13.91
N GLU A 124 7.61 1.15 -13.06
CA GLU A 124 8.62 2.21 -13.17
C GLU A 124 9.32 2.17 -14.55
N GLN A 125 9.56 0.98 -15.11
CA GLN A 125 10.15 0.83 -16.46
C GLN A 125 9.29 1.48 -17.56
N VAL A 126 7.96 1.32 -17.49
CA VAL A 126 7.05 1.94 -18.47
C VAL A 126 7.06 3.46 -18.33
N LYS A 127 7.13 3.98 -17.10
CA LYS A 127 7.22 5.42 -16.85
C LYS A 127 8.55 5.98 -17.37
N GLU A 128 9.66 5.33 -17.08
CA GLU A 128 11.00 5.71 -17.56
C GLU A 128 11.08 5.68 -19.09
N SER A 129 10.55 4.65 -19.73
CA SER A 129 10.50 4.54 -21.19
C SER A 129 9.70 5.69 -21.82
N LYS A 130 8.55 6.06 -21.25
CA LYS A 130 7.77 7.22 -21.71
C LYS A 130 8.56 8.53 -21.56
N VAL A 131 9.23 8.75 -20.43
CA VAL A 131 10.07 9.93 -20.20
C VAL A 131 11.22 9.98 -21.21
N HIS A 132 11.90 8.87 -21.44
CA HIS A 132 12.98 8.77 -22.40
C HIS A 132 12.50 9.09 -23.82
N MET A 133 11.37 8.50 -24.24
CA MET A 133 10.75 8.76 -25.54
C MET A 133 10.42 10.26 -25.71
N LEU A 134 9.76 10.88 -24.74
CA LEU A 134 9.42 12.30 -24.77
C LEU A 134 10.66 13.19 -24.80
N THR A 135 11.69 12.85 -24.02
CA THR A 135 12.97 13.57 -24.00
C THR A 135 13.65 13.52 -25.36
N THR A 136 13.67 12.35 -26.00
CA THR A 136 14.23 12.17 -27.35
C THR A 136 13.45 12.97 -28.39
N GLN A 137 12.12 12.96 -28.34
CA GLN A 137 11.28 13.78 -29.24
C GLN A 137 11.53 15.28 -29.04
N TYR A 138 11.62 15.75 -27.80
CA TYR A 138 11.91 17.15 -27.49
C TYR A 138 13.28 17.59 -28.02
N LYS A 139 14.32 16.77 -27.82
CA LYS A 139 15.67 17.04 -28.38
C LYS A 139 15.63 17.11 -29.90
N ASN A 140 14.92 16.19 -30.56
CA ASN A 140 14.77 16.20 -32.02
C ASN A 140 13.98 17.41 -32.55
N PHE A 141 13.11 18.00 -31.73
CA PHE A 141 12.41 19.24 -32.07
C PHE A 141 13.33 20.47 -31.97
N LEU A 142 14.20 20.54 -30.96
CA LEU A 142 15.15 21.64 -30.76
C LEU A 142 16.36 21.60 -31.70
N MET A 143 16.72 20.43 -32.24
CA MET A 143 17.83 20.27 -33.17
C MET A 143 17.44 20.46 -34.65
N LYS A 144 16.20 20.87 -34.92
CA LYS A 144 15.74 21.38 -36.22
C LYS A 144 15.67 22.89 -36.18
#